data_AF-A0A7J5E7S4-F1
#
_entry.id   AF-A0A7J5E7S4-F1
#
_cell.length_a   1.000
_cell.length_b   1.000
_cell.length_c   1.000
_cell.angle_alpha   90.00
_cell.angle_beta   90.00
_cell.angle_gamma   90.00
#
_symmetry.space_group_name_H-M   'P 1'
#
loop_
_entity.id
_entity.type
_entity.pdbx_description
1 polymer ?
#
loop_
_entity_poly.entity_id
_entity_poly.type
_entity_poly.pdbx_seq_one_letter_code
_entity_poly.pdbx_strand_id
1 'polypeptide(L)'
;MNDYQKLIEILEKNNLTAEEKNYLNNLRNEDHDSQKIFAVYNGLKTSGKNKTFVSKEMLADYVLHINGFEPENKNVITLAPEIEKQIRTSAYLKNEFEKLNAEYAEVDNFITQTFVEKENNHAVQLNFYRRFRIPVYSFSALILIYIILFAAFNIFSPGYKKHILLYDNSDKSFSRGRISEYFQQSLNYINNK
;
A
#
# COMPACT_ATOMS: atom_id res chain seq x y z
N MET A 1 48.03 -48.36 -12.98
CA MET A 1 47.23 -47.13 -12.87
C MET A 1 48.23 -45.99 -12.89
N ASN A 2 48.12 -45.04 -13.81
CA ASN A 2 49.15 -44.00 -14.00
C ASN A 2 49.08 -43.00 -12.84
N ASP A 3 50.22 -42.54 -12.31
CA ASP A 3 50.26 -41.64 -11.14
C ASP A 3 49.43 -40.35 -11.37
N TYR A 4 49.37 -39.88 -12.62
CA TYR A 4 48.53 -38.76 -13.04
C TYR A 4 47.02 -39.01 -12.93
N GLN A 5 46.54 -40.23 -13.19
CA GLN A 5 45.12 -40.55 -13.05
C GLN A 5 44.71 -40.55 -11.58
N LYS A 6 45.60 -41.06 -10.72
CA LYS A 6 45.40 -41.07 -9.27
C LYS A 6 45.45 -39.65 -8.68
N LEU A 7 46.31 -38.78 -9.23
CA LEU A 7 46.36 -37.36 -8.85
C LEU A 7 45.05 -36.63 -9.19
N ILE A 8 44.52 -36.80 -10.41
CA ILE A 8 43.25 -36.17 -10.81
C ILE A 8 42.09 -36.66 -9.93
N GLU A 9 42.01 -37.97 -9.69
CA GLU A 9 40.97 -38.58 -8.84
C GLU A 9 41.00 -38.04 -7.40
N ILE A 10 42.20 -37.87 -6.82
CA ILE A 10 42.37 -37.29 -5.49
C ILE A 10 42.01 -35.80 -5.47
N LEU A 11 42.32 -35.05 -6.53
CA LEU A 11 41.99 -33.63 -6.64
C LEU A 11 40.49 -33.35 -6.83
N GLU A 12 39.72 -34.30 -7.36
CA GLU A 12 38.26 -34.17 -7.50
C GLU A 12 37.49 -34.45 -6.19
N LYS A 13 38.11 -35.13 -5.21
CA LYS A 13 37.46 -35.40 -3.92
C LYS A 13 37.33 -34.16 -3.04
N ASN A 14 36.12 -33.93 -2.52
CA ASN A 14 35.83 -32.82 -1.60
C ASN A 14 36.47 -33.00 -0.20
N ASN A 15 36.69 -34.24 0.23
CA ASN A 15 37.31 -34.57 1.52
C ASN A 15 38.44 -35.58 1.32
N LEU A 16 39.68 -35.16 1.59
CA LEU A 16 40.85 -36.04 1.52
C LEU A 16 41.12 -36.71 2.86
N THR A 17 41.42 -38.00 2.80
CA THR A 17 41.95 -38.78 3.92
C THR A 17 43.40 -38.39 4.24
N ALA A 18 43.90 -38.75 5.43
CA ALA A 18 45.26 -38.42 5.86
C ALA A 18 46.34 -39.06 4.94
N GLU A 19 46.06 -40.24 4.40
CA GLU A 19 46.96 -40.94 3.48
C GLU A 19 47.05 -40.25 2.11
N GLU A 20 45.92 -39.80 1.57
CA GLU A 20 45.87 -39.06 0.29
C GLU A 20 46.59 -37.69 0.38
N LYS A 21 46.54 -37.04 1.56
CA LYS A 21 47.31 -35.81 1.82
C LYS A 21 48.82 -36.05 1.81
N ASN A 22 49.28 -37.15 2.40
CA ASN A 22 50.69 -37.52 2.38
C ASN A 22 51.15 -37.91 0.97
N TYR A 23 50.33 -38.63 0.22
CA TYR A 23 50.60 -38.95 -1.18
C TYR A 23 50.76 -37.69 -2.04
N LEU A 24 49.86 -36.69 -1.90
CA LEU A 24 49.98 -35.40 -2.58
C LEU A 24 51.24 -34.61 -2.17
N ASN A 25 51.59 -34.62 -0.88
CA ASN A 25 52.79 -33.94 -0.41
C ASN A 25 54.07 -34.58 -0.96
N ASN A 26 54.10 -35.92 -1.06
CA ASN A 26 55.22 -36.65 -1.64
C ASN A 26 55.31 -36.40 -3.15
N LEU A 27 54.19 -36.50 -3.89
CA LEU A 27 54.16 -36.18 -5.34
C LEU A 27 54.60 -34.75 -5.63
N ARG A 28 54.22 -33.80 -4.77
CA ARG A 28 54.61 -32.40 -4.91
C ARG A 28 56.12 -32.20 -4.74
N ASN A 29 56.81 -33.07 -4.02
CA ASN A 29 58.25 -32.93 -3.76
C ASN A 29 59.10 -33.73 -4.75
N GLU A 30 58.55 -34.79 -5.33
CA GLU A 30 59.28 -35.70 -6.22
C GLU A 30 59.18 -35.34 -7.71
N ASP A 31 58.06 -34.73 -8.15
CA ASP A 31 57.81 -34.49 -9.58
C ASP A 31 57.41 -33.03 -9.90
N HIS A 32 58.15 -32.44 -10.84
CA HIS A 32 57.97 -31.06 -11.29
C HIS A 32 56.70 -30.88 -12.14
N ASP A 33 56.28 -31.91 -12.88
CA ASP A 33 55.05 -31.83 -13.70
C ASP A 33 53.80 -31.93 -12.82
N SER A 34 53.83 -32.79 -11.80
CA SER A 34 52.80 -32.85 -10.74
C SER A 34 52.64 -31.51 -9.99
N GLN A 35 53.73 -30.78 -9.73
CA GLN A 35 53.65 -29.41 -9.16
C GLN A 35 52.91 -28.43 -10.08
N LYS A 36 53.18 -28.45 -11.38
CA LYS A 36 52.49 -27.57 -12.35
C LYS A 36 51.01 -27.86 -12.39
N ILE A 37 50.62 -29.14 -12.43
CA ILE A 37 49.21 -29.54 -12.44
C ILE A 37 48.52 -29.06 -11.16
N PHE A 38 49.16 -29.22 -9.99
CA PHE A 38 48.63 -28.74 -8.72
C PHE A 38 48.50 -27.22 -8.67
N ALA A 39 49.48 -26.49 -9.21
CA ALA A 39 49.45 -25.03 -9.29
C ALA A 39 48.33 -24.53 -10.21
N VAL A 40 48.15 -25.15 -11.37
CA VAL A 40 47.06 -24.82 -12.31
C VAL A 40 45.70 -25.15 -11.69
N TYR A 41 45.53 -26.34 -11.10
CA TYR A 41 44.29 -26.73 -10.42
C TYR A 41 43.94 -25.77 -9.28
N ASN A 42 44.90 -25.41 -8.43
CA ASN A 42 44.67 -24.43 -7.37
C ASN A 42 44.40 -23.04 -7.92
N GLY A 43 45.09 -22.62 -8.98
CA GLY A 43 44.84 -21.35 -9.67
C GLY A 43 43.41 -21.28 -10.23
N LEU A 44 42.93 -22.37 -10.82
CA LEU A 44 41.55 -22.48 -11.32
C LEU A 44 40.54 -22.55 -10.18
N LYS A 45 40.85 -23.26 -9.09
CA LYS A 45 39.99 -23.36 -7.89
C LYS A 45 39.88 -22.04 -7.15
N THR A 46 40.93 -21.24 -7.11
CA THR A 46 40.91 -19.89 -6.53
C THR A 46 40.28 -18.88 -7.47
N SER A 47 40.50 -18.99 -8.78
CA SER A 47 39.86 -18.13 -9.78
C SER A 47 38.35 -18.42 -9.94
N GLY A 48 37.90 -19.65 -9.72
CA GLY A 48 36.49 -20.04 -9.72
C GLY A 48 35.74 -19.63 -8.43
N LYS A 49 36.46 -19.30 -7.36
CA LYS A 49 35.90 -18.54 -6.24
C LYS A 49 35.87 -17.07 -6.66
N ASN A 50 34.88 -16.71 -7.48
CA ASN A 50 34.57 -15.33 -7.79
C ASN A 50 34.53 -14.54 -6.49
N LYS A 51 35.55 -13.72 -6.25
CA LYS A 51 35.58 -12.82 -5.11
C LYS A 51 34.57 -11.72 -5.45
N THR A 52 33.33 -11.92 -5.05
CA THR A 52 32.22 -11.00 -5.33
C THR A 52 32.59 -9.64 -4.79
N PHE A 53 32.98 -8.71 -5.67
CA PHE A 53 33.42 -7.39 -5.21
C PHE A 53 32.18 -6.64 -4.72
N VAL A 54 32.12 -6.38 -3.42
CA VAL A 54 31.02 -5.59 -2.85
C VAL A 54 31.30 -4.12 -3.13
N SER A 55 30.58 -3.55 -4.10
CA SER A 55 30.61 -2.11 -4.37
C SER A 55 29.86 -1.33 -3.29
N LYS A 56 30.08 -0.02 -3.23
CA LYS A 56 29.36 0.86 -2.31
C LYS A 56 27.85 0.87 -2.58
N GLU A 57 27.41 0.87 -3.84
CA GLU A 57 25.97 0.79 -4.16
C GLU A 57 25.37 -0.52 -3.67
N MET A 58 26.08 -1.63 -3.86
CA MET A 58 25.64 -2.96 -3.41
C MET A 58 25.50 -3.03 -1.88
N LEU A 59 26.34 -2.29 -1.17
CA LEU A 59 26.34 -2.20 0.28
C LEU A 59 25.22 -1.28 0.79
N ALA A 60 24.89 -0.22 0.06
CA ALA A 60 23.73 0.64 0.34
C ALA A 60 22.40 -0.10 0.09
N ASP A 61 22.29 -0.81 -1.02
CA ASP A 61 21.14 -1.69 -1.31
C ASP A 61 20.98 -2.76 -0.23
N TYR A 62 22.10 -3.29 0.28
CA TYR A 62 22.07 -4.25 1.39
C TYR A 62 21.53 -3.62 2.68
N VAL A 63 21.92 -2.38 2.99
CA VAL A 63 21.36 -1.60 4.12
C VAL A 63 19.87 -1.35 3.95
N LEU A 64 19.40 -1.03 2.76
CA LEU A 64 17.96 -0.87 2.48
C LEU A 64 17.20 -2.19 2.69
N HIS A 65 17.75 -3.29 2.17
CA HIS A 65 17.16 -4.62 2.29
C HIS A 65 17.01 -5.08 3.75
N ILE A 66 18.03 -4.92 4.59
CA ILE A 66 17.94 -5.32 6.02
C ILE A 66 16.93 -4.46 6.81
N ASN A 67 16.67 -3.24 6.36
CA ASN A 67 15.69 -2.33 6.96
C ASN A 67 14.28 -2.47 6.37
N GLY A 68 14.06 -3.47 5.48
CA GLY A 68 12.74 -3.83 4.96
C GLY A 68 12.33 -3.08 3.68
N PHE A 69 13.24 -2.36 3.03
CA PHE A 69 13.00 -1.69 1.74
C PHE A 69 13.43 -2.59 0.58
N GLU A 70 12.74 -2.46 -0.57
CA GLU A 70 13.12 -3.20 -1.78
C GLU A 70 14.39 -2.58 -2.38
N PRO A 71 15.51 -3.34 -2.48
CA PRO A 71 16.75 -2.84 -3.04
C PRO A 71 16.65 -2.65 -4.56
N GLU A 72 17.42 -1.70 -5.11
CA GLU A 72 17.46 -1.48 -6.56
C GLU A 72 18.07 -2.70 -7.28
N ASN A 73 19.16 -3.23 -6.72
CA ASN A 73 19.76 -4.46 -7.20
C ASN A 73 19.24 -5.69 -6.44
N LYS A 74 18.31 -6.44 -7.07
CA LYS A 74 17.75 -7.68 -6.51
C LYS A 74 18.77 -8.79 -6.28
N ASN A 75 19.93 -8.74 -6.94
CA ASN A 75 21.00 -9.72 -6.74
C ASN A 75 21.61 -9.64 -5.33
N VAL A 76 21.44 -8.51 -4.63
CA VAL A 76 21.86 -8.31 -3.25
C VAL A 76 21.19 -9.30 -2.31
N ILE A 77 19.95 -9.70 -2.59
CA ILE A 77 19.20 -10.68 -1.79
C ILE A 77 19.90 -12.04 -1.85
N THR A 78 20.29 -12.46 -3.07
CA THR A 78 20.98 -13.74 -3.28
C THR A 78 22.42 -13.74 -2.76
N LEU A 79 23.06 -12.57 -2.72
CA LEU A 79 24.46 -12.40 -2.32
C LEU A 79 24.63 -11.94 -0.87
N ALA A 80 23.52 -11.73 -0.14
CA ALA A 80 23.49 -11.35 1.27
C ALA A 80 24.48 -12.14 2.16
N PRO A 81 24.53 -13.49 2.13
CA PRO A 81 25.46 -14.24 2.97
C PRO A 81 26.93 -13.98 2.63
N GLU A 82 27.23 -13.67 1.37
CA GLU A 82 28.59 -13.35 0.92
C GLU A 82 28.98 -11.92 1.27
N ILE A 83 28.04 -10.97 1.15
CA ILE A 83 28.19 -9.58 1.59
C ILE A 83 28.46 -9.54 3.10
N GLU A 84 27.67 -10.24 3.92
CA GLU A 84 27.89 -10.32 5.37
C GLU A 84 29.27 -10.86 5.72
N LYS A 85 29.69 -11.92 5.02
CA LYS A 85 31.01 -12.51 5.22
C LYS A 85 32.10 -11.48 4.92
N GLN A 86 31.98 -10.74 3.82
CA GLN A 86 32.96 -9.71 3.46
C GLN A 86 32.99 -8.55 4.45
N ILE A 87 31.83 -8.08 4.94
CA ILE A 87 31.72 -7.07 5.99
C ILE A 87 32.45 -7.53 7.26
N ARG A 88 32.30 -8.80 7.67
CA ARG A 88 32.99 -9.35 8.86
C ARG A 88 34.50 -9.44 8.68
N THR A 89 34.98 -9.78 7.48
CA THR A 89 36.42 -9.91 7.22
C THR A 89 37.14 -8.61 6.88
N SER A 90 36.45 -7.60 6.36
CA SER A 90 37.05 -6.35 5.89
C SER A 90 36.71 -5.19 6.82
N ALA A 91 37.72 -4.62 7.49
CA ALA A 91 37.55 -3.45 8.35
C ALA A 91 37.05 -2.22 7.58
N TYR A 92 37.44 -2.08 6.31
CA TYR A 92 36.97 -1.01 5.44
C TYR A 92 35.47 -1.12 5.17
N LEU A 93 35.00 -2.30 4.72
CA LEU A 93 33.58 -2.52 4.42
C LEU A 93 32.72 -2.43 5.68
N LYS A 94 33.24 -2.86 6.83
CA LYS A 94 32.56 -2.69 8.12
C LYS A 94 32.33 -1.21 8.46
N ASN A 95 33.35 -0.37 8.32
CA ASN A 95 33.23 1.06 8.61
C ASN A 95 32.26 1.74 7.63
N GLU A 96 32.31 1.38 6.35
CA GLU A 96 31.39 1.92 5.35
C GLU A 96 29.94 1.47 5.60
N PHE A 97 29.74 0.21 6.03
CA PHE A 97 28.44 -0.29 6.47
C PHE A 97 27.88 0.48 7.67
N GLU A 98 28.71 0.70 8.70
CA GLU A 98 28.32 1.44 9.90
C GLU A 98 27.94 2.90 9.56
N LYS A 99 28.69 3.56 8.67
CA LYS A 99 28.36 4.90 8.17
C LYS A 99 27.03 4.94 7.44
N LEU A 100 26.81 4.02 6.49
CA LEU A 100 25.56 3.95 5.73
C LEU A 100 24.36 3.68 6.63
N ASN A 101 24.51 2.82 7.64
CA ASN A 101 23.46 2.60 8.64
C ASN A 101 23.20 3.84 9.50
N ALA A 102 24.24 4.59 9.88
CA ALA A 102 24.08 5.83 10.64
C ALA A 102 23.36 6.89 9.80
N GLU A 103 23.77 7.08 8.53
CA GLU A 103 23.10 7.98 7.58
C GLU A 103 21.63 7.57 7.38
N TYR A 104 21.35 6.28 7.19
CA TYR A 104 19.98 5.77 7.10
C TYR A 104 19.16 6.11 8.35
N ALA A 105 19.70 5.85 9.54
CA ALA A 105 19.01 6.14 10.80
C ALA A 105 18.78 7.65 11.02
N GLU A 106 19.70 8.50 10.58
CA GLU A 106 19.51 9.96 10.60
C GLU A 106 18.37 10.40 9.68
N VAL A 107 18.31 9.86 8.45
CA VAL A 107 17.22 10.16 7.52
C VAL A 107 15.88 9.64 8.05
N ASP A 108 15.84 8.42 8.59
CA ASP A 108 14.62 7.83 9.15
C ASP A 108 14.11 8.63 10.37
N ASN A 109 15.03 9.06 11.25
CA ASN A 109 14.69 9.94 12.37
C ASN A 109 14.18 11.29 11.89
N PHE A 110 14.82 11.90 10.88
CA PHE A 110 14.40 13.18 10.33
C PHE A 110 13.00 13.09 9.70
N ILE A 111 12.74 12.03 8.92
CA ILE A 111 11.43 11.75 8.34
C ILE A 111 10.41 11.59 9.47
N THR A 112 10.68 10.69 10.43
CA THR A 112 9.77 10.43 11.54
C THR A 112 9.47 11.71 12.32
N GLN A 113 10.47 12.53 12.67
CA GLN A 113 10.25 13.79 13.37
C GLN A 113 9.44 14.79 12.53
N THR A 114 9.73 14.93 11.24
CA THR A 114 9.03 15.86 10.34
C THR A 114 7.55 15.48 10.15
N PHE A 115 7.26 14.18 10.07
CA PHE A 115 5.89 13.69 9.88
C PHE A 115 5.11 13.56 11.20
N VAL A 116 5.78 13.21 12.31
CA VAL A 116 5.17 13.19 13.66
C VAL A 116 4.88 14.61 14.16
N GLU A 117 5.73 15.61 13.89
CA GLU A 117 5.39 17.01 14.17
C GLU A 117 4.24 17.52 13.31
N LYS A 118 4.12 17.06 12.06
CA LYS A 118 2.93 17.36 11.24
C LYS A 118 1.68 16.67 11.78
N GLU A 119 1.79 15.44 12.27
CA GLU A 119 0.65 14.73 12.86
C GLU A 119 0.22 15.37 14.18
N ASN A 120 1.15 15.85 15.02
CA ASN A 120 0.83 16.61 16.24
C ASN A 120 0.26 18.01 15.94
N ASN A 121 0.66 18.65 14.84
CA ASN A 121 0.06 19.91 14.39
C ASN A 121 -1.29 19.73 13.66
N HIS A 122 -1.55 18.55 13.09
CA HIS A 122 -2.86 18.15 12.56
C HIS A 122 -3.74 17.44 13.61
N ALA A 123 -3.16 17.05 14.75
CA ALA A 123 -3.85 16.60 15.97
C ALA A 123 -4.41 17.77 16.80
N VAL A 124 -4.34 19.01 16.28
CA VAL A 124 -5.46 19.95 16.41
C VAL A 124 -6.61 19.43 15.54
N GLN A 125 -7.08 18.23 15.87
CA GLN A 125 -8.23 17.59 15.28
C GLN A 125 -9.44 18.49 15.57
N LEU A 126 -9.77 19.27 14.55
CA LEU A 126 -11.07 19.17 13.91
C LEU A 126 -12.22 19.10 14.92
N ASN A 127 -12.62 20.25 15.44
CA ASN A 127 -13.95 20.85 15.27
C ASN A 127 -15.09 19.88 14.87
N PHE A 128 -15.26 18.76 15.56
CA PHE A 128 -16.33 17.79 15.30
C PHE A 128 -17.69 18.48 15.51
N TYR A 129 -17.74 19.44 16.43
CA TYR A 129 -18.91 20.30 16.69
C TYR A 129 -19.26 21.29 15.57
N ARG A 130 -18.34 21.65 14.67
CA ARG A 130 -18.61 22.64 13.62
C ARG A 130 -19.23 22.01 12.37
N ARG A 131 -18.95 20.72 12.11
CA ARG A 131 -19.51 19.98 10.95
C ARG A 131 -21.00 19.65 11.12
N PHE A 132 -21.48 19.49 12.36
CA PHE A 132 -22.91 19.24 12.65
C PHE A 132 -23.75 20.50 12.84
N ARG A 133 -23.14 21.68 13.06
CA ARG A 133 -23.87 22.94 13.24
C ARG A 133 -24.44 23.50 11.93
N ILE A 134 -23.68 23.44 10.85
CA ILE A 134 -24.06 24.01 9.55
C ILE A 134 -25.36 23.41 8.98
N PRO A 135 -25.56 22.07 8.95
CA PRO A 135 -26.82 21.50 8.45
C PRO A 135 -28.01 21.80 9.37
N VAL A 136 -27.81 21.89 10.69
CA VAL A 136 -28.88 22.20 11.64
C VAL A 136 -29.37 23.65 11.49
N TYR A 137 -28.44 24.61 11.34
CA TYR A 137 -28.83 26.01 11.13
C TYR A 137 -29.51 26.21 9.77
N SER A 138 -29.06 25.52 8.72
CA SER A 138 -29.69 25.59 7.39
C SER A 138 -31.11 25.01 7.41
N PHE A 139 -31.34 23.89 8.10
CA PHE A 139 -32.67 23.30 8.23
C PHE A 139 -33.61 24.17 9.06
N SER A 140 -33.12 24.76 10.16
CA SER A 140 -33.91 25.69 10.98
C SER A 140 -34.32 26.96 10.21
N ALA A 141 -33.44 27.48 9.34
CA ALA A 141 -33.75 28.63 8.50
C ALA A 141 -34.85 28.33 7.49
N LEU A 142 -34.83 27.15 6.86
CA LEU A 142 -35.90 26.71 5.93
C LEU A 142 -37.26 26.58 6.62
N ILE A 143 -37.29 25.99 7.82
CA ILE A 143 -38.52 25.89 8.63
C ILE A 143 -39.05 27.29 8.95
N LEU A 144 -38.17 28.20 9.36
CA LEU A 144 -38.55 29.55 9.75
C LEU A 144 -39.07 30.37 8.55
N ILE A 145 -38.42 30.24 7.38
CA ILE A 145 -38.91 30.81 6.12
C ILE A 145 -40.28 30.24 5.74
N TYR A 146 -40.49 28.92 5.88
CA TYR A 146 -41.77 28.29 5.59
C TYR A 146 -42.90 28.82 6.50
N ILE A 147 -42.64 28.94 7.80
CA ILE A 147 -43.61 29.48 8.76
C ILE A 147 -43.96 30.94 8.44
N ILE A 148 -42.95 31.76 8.10
CA ILE A 148 -43.17 33.16 7.71
C ILE A 148 -44.00 33.23 6.43
N LEU A 149 -43.68 32.45 5.40
CA LEU A 149 -44.45 32.43 4.15
C LEU A 149 -45.89 31.95 4.40
N PHE A 150 -46.08 30.92 5.22
CA PHE A 150 -47.40 30.38 5.54
C PHE A 150 -48.24 31.39 6.32
N ALA A 151 -47.65 32.10 7.30
CA ALA A 151 -48.32 33.17 8.03
C ALA A 151 -48.66 34.35 7.11
N ALA A 152 -47.71 34.80 6.28
CA ALA A 152 -47.93 35.87 5.31
C ALA A 152 -49.02 35.51 4.30
N PHE A 153 -49.05 34.26 3.82
CA PHE A 153 -50.13 33.79 2.95
C PHE A 153 -51.49 33.81 3.68
N ASN A 154 -51.56 33.37 4.93
CA ASN A 154 -52.82 33.43 5.69
C ASN A 154 -53.27 34.86 6.03
N ILE A 155 -52.36 35.83 6.14
CA ILE A 155 -52.75 37.22 6.46
C ILE A 155 -53.09 37.99 5.19
N PHE A 156 -52.20 37.98 4.19
CA PHE A 156 -52.31 38.84 3.01
C PHE A 156 -53.07 38.20 1.84
N SER A 157 -53.28 36.89 1.83
CA SER A 157 -54.05 36.25 0.75
C SER A 157 -55.54 36.61 0.86
N PRO A 158 -56.18 37.04 -0.23
CA PRO A 158 -57.61 37.35 -0.24
C PRO A 158 -58.44 36.07 -0.02
N GLY A 159 -59.59 36.21 0.66
CA GLY A 159 -60.40 35.09 1.18
C GLY A 159 -60.72 33.99 0.17
N TYR A 160 -60.91 34.35 -1.12
CA TYR A 160 -61.22 33.39 -2.18
C TYR A 160 -60.09 32.40 -2.50
N LYS A 161 -58.82 32.71 -2.18
CA LYS A 161 -57.69 31.77 -2.38
C LYS A 161 -57.39 30.89 -1.17
N LYS A 162 -57.88 31.26 0.02
CA LYS A 162 -57.66 30.53 1.28
C LYS A 162 -58.39 29.20 1.33
N HIS A 163 -59.48 29.05 0.57
CA HIS A 163 -60.38 27.90 0.62
C HIS A 163 -60.41 27.08 -0.67
N ILE A 164 -59.46 27.25 -1.59
CA ILE A 164 -59.43 26.47 -2.85
C ILE A 164 -59.36 24.96 -2.58
N LEU A 165 -58.74 24.54 -1.47
CA LEU A 165 -58.66 23.14 -1.04
C LEU A 165 -59.85 22.68 -0.18
N LEU A 166 -60.71 23.61 0.26
CA LEU A 166 -61.93 23.36 1.06
C LEU A 166 -63.19 23.45 0.19
N TYR A 167 -63.05 23.17 -1.12
CA TYR A 167 -64.12 23.30 -2.09
C TYR A 167 -65.22 22.27 -1.82
N ASP A 168 -66.19 22.64 -0.97
CA ASP A 168 -67.41 21.90 -0.75
C ASP A 168 -68.30 22.07 -1.99
N ASN A 169 -68.68 20.96 -2.62
CA ASN A 169 -69.47 20.95 -3.86
C ASN A 169 -70.96 21.24 -3.61
N SER A 170 -71.33 21.57 -2.37
CA SER A 170 -72.71 21.73 -1.90
C SER A 170 -73.47 22.91 -2.53
N ASP A 171 -72.78 23.98 -2.92
CA ASP A 171 -73.41 25.20 -3.46
C ASP A 171 -73.44 25.27 -5.01
N LYS A 172 -73.31 24.14 -5.70
CA LYS A 172 -73.53 24.09 -7.16
C LYS A 172 -75.03 24.10 -7.48
N SER A 173 -75.54 25.26 -7.86
CA SER A 173 -76.84 25.38 -8.53
C SER A 173 -76.75 24.76 -9.94
N PHE A 174 -77.17 23.51 -10.07
CA PHE A 174 -77.26 22.84 -11.38
C PHE A 174 -78.45 23.43 -12.17
N SER A 175 -78.16 24.29 -13.14
CA SER A 175 -79.17 24.80 -14.07
C SER A 175 -79.70 23.64 -14.94
N ARG A 176 -80.99 23.31 -14.76
CA ARG A 176 -81.89 22.52 -15.63
C ARG A 176 -81.19 21.66 -16.70
N GLY A 177 -80.42 20.68 -16.27
CA GLY A 177 -79.78 19.67 -17.12
C GLY A 177 -80.34 18.27 -16.85
N ARG A 178 -79.91 17.28 -17.65
CA ARG A 178 -80.31 15.85 -17.55
C ARG A 178 -79.92 15.16 -16.23
N ILE A 179 -79.26 15.90 -15.35
CA ILE A 179 -78.80 15.51 -14.01
C ILE A 179 -79.65 16.13 -12.89
N SER A 180 -80.65 16.96 -13.20
CA SER A 180 -81.54 17.50 -12.18
C SER A 180 -82.45 16.41 -11.63
N GLU A 181 -82.74 16.49 -10.34
CA GLU A 181 -83.54 15.50 -9.61
C GLU A 181 -84.91 15.30 -10.27
N TYR A 182 -85.60 16.40 -10.63
CA TYR A 182 -86.89 16.35 -11.32
C TYR A 182 -86.83 15.63 -12.69
N PHE A 183 -85.72 15.73 -13.42
CA PHE A 183 -85.54 15.04 -14.69
C PHE A 183 -85.27 13.54 -14.50
N GLN A 184 -84.53 13.17 -13.45
CA GLN A 184 -84.33 11.76 -13.10
C GLN A 184 -85.63 11.13 -12.58
N GLN A 185 -86.42 11.87 -11.81
CA GLN A 185 -87.70 11.41 -11.29
C GLN A 185 -88.73 11.17 -12.40
N SER A 186 -88.77 12.02 -13.43
CA SER A 186 -89.64 11.82 -14.59
C SER A 186 -89.23 10.60 -15.42
N LEU A 187 -87.92 10.36 -15.60
CA LEU A 187 -87.42 9.15 -16.27
C LEU A 187 -87.78 7.87 -15.50
N ASN A 188 -87.67 7.88 -14.17
CA ASN A 188 -88.08 6.74 -13.35
C ASN A 188 -89.59 6.47 -13.43
N TYR A 189 -90.41 7.52 -13.54
CA TYR A 189 -91.86 7.35 -13.72
C TYR A 189 -92.21 6.76 -15.09
N ILE A 190 -91.48 7.15 -16.14
CA ILE A 190 -91.66 6.61 -17.50
C ILE A 190 -91.18 5.15 -17.59
N ASN A 191 -90.07 4.79 -16.94
CA ASN A 191 -89.52 3.43 -17.00
C ASN A 191 -90.29 2.39 -16.17
N ASN A 192 -91.06 2.82 -15.16
CA ASN A 192 -91.86 1.93 -14.30
C ASN A 192 -93.32 1.80 -14.77
N LYS A 193 -93.62 2.13 -16.03
CA LYS A 193 -94.95 2.04 -16.65
C LYS A 193 -94.89 1.20 -17.93
#